data_AF-A0A4W3J1A9-F1
#
_entry.id   AF-A0A4W3J1A9-F1
#
_cell.length_a   1.000
_cell.length_b   1.000
_cell.length_c   1.000
_cell.angle_alpha   90.00
_cell.angle_beta   90.00
_cell.angle_gamma   90.00
#
_symmetry.space_group_name_H-M   'P 1'
#
loop_
_entity.id
_entity.type
_entity.pdbx_description
1 polymer ?
#
loop_
_entity_poly.entity_id
_entity_poly.type
_entity_poly.pdbx_seq_one_letter_code
_entity_poly.pdbx_strand_id
1 'polypeptide(L)'
;MGQCKLAFGRLARNIISLFRSLYTDPSWKARVRWMRAEVGLFVRPSVSLPIVARYHSTVPTMCIVCFVFISSGIDYEIIVIDDGSPDGTLDVAKQLEQIYGSDKILLRPREKKLGLGTAYIHGMQHATGNFILIMDADLSHHPKFIPEFIRKQKEGNYDLVSGTRYRGDGGVYGWDLRRKLISRGANFVTQVLLRPGVSDLTGSFRLYRKEVLQKLVERCVSKGYVFQMEMIVRARQLNYTIAEVPITFVDRMYGVSKLGGNEIVSFLKGLLYLFATT
;
A
#
# COMPACT_ATOMS: atom_id res chain seq x y z
N MET A 1 22.09 19.45 -3.51
CA MET A 1 21.59 18.16 -2.94
C MET A 1 21.81 17.99 -1.43
N GLY A 2 22.86 18.56 -0.81
CA GLY A 2 23.14 18.37 0.64
C GLY A 2 22.23 19.10 1.63
N GLN A 3 21.79 20.33 1.33
CA GLN A 3 20.93 21.10 2.26
C GLN A 3 19.50 20.54 2.38
N CYS A 4 18.97 19.92 1.32
CA CYS A 4 17.64 19.29 1.33
C CYS A 4 17.60 18.04 2.23
N LYS A 5 18.70 17.25 2.27
CA LYS A 5 18.85 16.09 3.19
C LYS A 5 18.88 16.51 4.67
N LEU A 6 19.60 17.60 4.99
CA LEU A 6 19.72 18.12 6.35
C LEU A 6 18.39 18.69 6.89
N ALA A 7 17.67 19.45 6.07
CA ALA A 7 16.35 19.97 6.41
C ALA A 7 15.33 18.85 6.65
N PHE A 8 15.36 17.80 5.82
CA PHE A 8 14.46 16.65 5.97
C PHE A 8 14.79 15.78 7.19
N GLY A 9 16.07 15.52 7.46
CA GLY A 9 16.48 14.85 8.70
C GLY A 9 15.99 15.60 9.93
N ARG A 10 15.95 16.94 9.89
CA ARG A 10 15.37 17.78 10.94
C ARG A 10 13.84 17.64 11.01
N LEU A 11 13.13 17.68 9.90
CA LEU A 11 11.67 17.54 9.85
C LEU A 11 11.21 16.15 10.30
N ALA A 12 11.86 15.08 9.84
CA ALA A 12 11.58 13.71 10.28
C ALA A 12 11.85 13.55 11.77
N ARG A 13 12.97 14.08 12.29
CA ARG A 13 13.23 14.11 13.74
C ARG A 13 12.19 14.92 14.50
N ASN A 14 11.69 16.02 13.97
CA ASN A 14 10.65 16.83 14.62
C ASN A 14 9.29 16.13 14.62
N ILE A 15 8.90 15.48 13.52
CA ILE A 15 7.69 14.66 13.43
C ILE A 15 7.81 13.46 14.38
N ILE A 16 8.92 12.73 14.35
CA ILE A 16 9.18 11.61 15.27
C ILE A 16 9.19 12.09 16.72
N SER A 17 9.78 13.25 17.02
CA SER A 17 9.78 13.84 18.36
C SER A 17 8.38 14.23 18.80
N LEU A 18 7.57 14.82 17.92
CA LEU A 18 6.16 15.15 18.18
C LEU A 18 5.35 13.88 18.45
N PHE A 19 5.48 12.85 17.59
CA PHE A 19 4.79 11.57 17.78
C PHE A 19 5.32 10.82 19.00
N ARG A 20 6.62 10.88 19.30
CA ARG A 20 7.22 10.29 20.52
C ARG A 20 6.64 10.98 21.74
N SER A 21 6.58 12.31 21.77
CA SER A 21 5.95 13.08 22.84
C SER A 21 4.50 12.60 23.05
N LEU A 22 3.70 12.56 21.98
CA LEU A 22 2.31 12.09 22.02
C LEU A 22 2.18 10.62 22.48
N TYR A 23 3.07 9.73 22.06
CA TYR A 23 3.00 8.29 22.39
C TYR A 23 3.59 7.96 23.76
N THR A 24 4.53 8.76 24.26
CA THR A 24 5.10 8.64 25.61
C THR A 24 4.24 9.33 26.68
N ASP A 25 3.33 10.21 26.30
CA ASP A 25 2.39 10.88 27.19
C ASP A 25 1.53 9.84 27.96
N PRO A 26 1.64 9.78 29.30
CA PRO A 26 0.86 8.87 30.13
C PRO A 26 -0.65 9.04 29.96
N SER A 27 -1.14 10.26 29.67
CA SER A 27 -2.55 10.55 29.44
C SER A 27 -3.06 9.96 28.12
N TRP A 28 -2.21 9.94 27.09
CA TRP A 28 -2.49 9.29 25.81
C TRP A 28 -2.46 7.77 25.94
N LYS A 29 -1.43 7.21 26.62
CA LYS A 29 -1.39 5.77 26.93
C LYS A 29 -2.60 5.33 27.74
N ALA A 30 -3.03 6.14 28.72
CA ALA A 30 -4.23 5.89 29.51
C ALA A 30 -5.51 5.97 28.65
N ARG A 31 -5.65 6.95 27.75
CA ARG A 31 -6.78 7.04 26.80
C ARG A 31 -6.84 5.86 25.83
N VAL A 32 -5.72 5.44 25.26
CA VAL A 32 -5.65 4.26 24.38
C VAL A 32 -5.95 2.97 25.16
N ARG A 33 -5.48 2.86 26.41
CA ARG A 33 -5.75 1.72 27.29
C ARG A 33 -7.20 1.68 27.77
N TRP A 34 -7.81 2.84 28.02
CA TRP A 34 -9.22 3.02 28.35
C TRP A 34 -10.13 2.66 27.16
N MET A 35 -9.82 3.16 25.95
CA MET A 35 -10.50 2.73 24.70
C MET A 35 -10.36 1.22 24.42
N ARG A 36 -9.26 0.58 24.85
CA ARG A 36 -9.09 -0.88 24.77
C ARG A 36 -9.94 -1.64 25.81
N ALA A 37 -10.23 -1.05 26.96
CA ALA A 37 -10.92 -1.70 28.07
C ALA A 37 -12.46 -1.65 27.93
N GLU A 38 -13.02 -0.59 27.34
CA GLU A 38 -14.48 -0.46 27.14
C GLU A 38 -15.01 -1.27 25.94
N VAL A 39 -14.15 -1.64 24.99
CA VAL A 39 -14.56 -2.37 23.78
C VAL A 39 -14.14 -3.83 23.89
N GLY A 40 -14.92 -4.60 24.66
CA GLY A 40 -14.71 -6.01 24.99
C GLY A 40 -14.48 -6.96 23.80
N LEU A 41 -13.93 -8.14 24.12
CA LEU A 41 -13.55 -9.22 23.21
C LEU A 41 -14.61 -9.50 22.14
N PHE A 42 -14.32 -9.07 20.92
CA PHE A 42 -14.83 -9.67 19.69
C PHE A 42 -13.61 -9.97 18.83
N VAL A 43 -13.59 -11.13 18.16
CA VAL A 43 -12.55 -11.50 17.21
C VAL A 43 -12.49 -10.43 16.12
N ARG A 44 -11.57 -9.47 16.27
CA ARG A 44 -11.38 -8.37 15.32
C ARG A 44 -10.51 -8.89 14.18
N PRO A 45 -10.81 -8.56 12.91
CA PRO A 45 -9.88 -8.87 11.83
C PRO A 45 -8.58 -8.10 12.08
N SER A 46 -7.50 -8.83 12.37
CA SER A 46 -6.15 -8.27 12.38
C SER A 46 -5.73 -8.03 10.94
N VAL A 47 -5.46 -6.77 10.60
CA VAL A 47 -5.02 -6.36 9.26
C VAL A 47 -3.50 -6.19 9.28
N SER A 48 -2.80 -6.99 8.49
CA SER A 48 -1.39 -6.74 8.21
C SER A 48 -1.28 -5.77 7.04
N LEU A 49 -0.53 -4.70 7.24
CA LEU A 49 -0.21 -3.76 6.19
C LEU A 49 1.29 -3.91 5.86
N PRO A 50 1.68 -4.79 4.93
CA PRO A 50 3.01 -4.71 4.35
C PRO A 50 3.13 -3.40 3.57
N ILE A 51 3.88 -2.47 4.17
CA ILE A 51 4.36 -1.28 3.50
C ILE A 51 5.72 -1.63 2.90
N VAL A 52 5.78 -1.74 1.58
CA VAL A 52 7.08 -1.77 0.89
C VAL A 52 7.62 -0.34 0.92
N ALA A 53 8.47 -0.07 1.90
CA ALA A 53 9.13 1.20 2.05
C ALA A 53 10.08 1.43 0.89
N ARG A 54 9.90 2.57 0.22
CA ARG A 54 10.83 3.04 -0.78
C ARG A 54 11.04 4.52 -0.56
N TYR A 55 12.28 4.86 -0.23
CA TYR A 55 12.77 6.22 -0.11
C TYR A 55 12.21 7.04 1.08
N HIS A 56 12.79 8.24 1.27
CA HIS A 56 12.52 9.28 2.28
C HIS A 56 11.04 9.51 2.65
N SER A 57 10.09 9.28 1.74
CA SER A 57 8.65 9.52 1.96
C SER A 57 7.98 8.54 2.93
N THR A 58 8.69 7.48 3.33
CA THR A 58 8.15 6.41 4.18
C THR A 58 7.76 6.91 5.58
N VAL A 59 8.48 7.88 6.15
CA VAL A 59 8.30 8.30 7.56
C VAL A 59 6.97 9.00 7.81
N PRO A 60 6.59 10.05 7.05
CA PRO A 60 5.29 10.70 7.26
C PRO A 60 4.14 9.73 6.95
N THR A 61 4.29 8.88 5.94
CA THR A 61 3.30 7.85 5.60
C THR A 61 3.06 6.91 6.77
N MET A 62 4.12 6.33 7.35
CA MET A 62 3.97 5.41 8.49
C MET A 62 3.31 6.07 9.70
N CYS A 63 3.65 7.33 10.01
CA CYS A 63 3.05 8.04 11.14
C CYS A 63 1.55 8.26 10.91
N ILE A 64 1.15 8.68 9.70
CA ILE A 64 -0.27 8.89 9.35
C ILE A 64 -1.02 7.57 9.34
N VAL A 65 -0.42 6.49 8.83
CA VAL A 65 -1.01 5.15 8.88
C VAL A 65 -1.26 4.70 10.32
N CYS A 66 -0.26 4.83 11.21
CA CYS A 66 -0.42 4.51 12.63
C CYS A 66 -1.57 5.31 13.25
N PHE A 67 -1.61 6.62 12.99
CA PHE A 67 -2.68 7.48 13.48
C PHE A 67 -4.06 7.02 13.00
N VAL A 68 -4.20 6.68 11.71
CA VAL A 68 -5.48 6.18 11.16
C VAL A 68 -5.91 4.88 11.83
N PHE A 69 -5.01 3.91 12.01
CA PHE A 69 -5.38 2.66 12.67
C PHE A 69 -5.75 2.84 14.14
N ILE A 70 -4.96 3.63 14.88
CA ILE A 70 -5.20 3.93 16.29
C ILE A 70 -6.56 4.62 16.46
N SER A 71 -6.84 5.66 15.66
CA SER A 71 -8.10 6.40 15.71
C SER A 71 -9.31 5.57 15.28
N SER A 72 -9.11 4.58 14.40
CA SER A 72 -10.19 3.70 13.93
C SER A 72 -10.45 2.51 14.87
N GLY A 73 -9.61 2.28 15.89
CA GLY A 73 -9.73 1.12 16.79
C GLY A 73 -9.54 -0.24 16.11
N ILE A 74 -8.89 -0.25 14.94
CA ILE A 74 -8.64 -1.43 14.12
C ILE A 74 -7.32 -2.04 14.58
N ASP A 75 -7.30 -3.36 14.80
CA ASP A 75 -6.05 -4.06 15.12
C ASP A 75 -5.20 -4.23 13.86
N TYR A 76 -3.90 -3.97 14.00
CA TYR A 76 -2.99 -3.84 12.88
C TYR A 76 -1.56 -4.20 13.25
N GLU A 77 -0.81 -4.55 12.21
CA GLU A 77 0.65 -4.56 12.19
C GLU A 77 1.13 -3.94 10.86
N ILE A 78 2.26 -3.24 10.90
CA ILE A 78 2.88 -2.61 9.73
C ILE A 78 4.20 -3.31 9.47
N ILE A 79 4.36 -3.91 8.29
CA ILE A 79 5.61 -4.59 7.93
C ILE A 79 6.35 -3.72 6.94
N VAL A 80 7.49 -3.20 7.35
CA VAL A 80 8.31 -2.30 6.56
C VAL A 80 9.36 -3.11 5.82
N ILE A 81 9.21 -3.23 4.50
CA ILE A 81 10.21 -3.90 3.64
C ILE A 81 11.14 -2.84 3.05
N ASP A 82 12.41 -2.86 3.47
CA ASP A 82 13.44 -1.96 2.95
C ASP A 82 14.38 -2.69 1.97
N ASP A 83 14.52 -2.19 0.75
CA ASP A 83 15.30 -2.81 -0.33
C ASP A 83 16.73 -2.26 -0.43
N GLY A 84 17.37 -2.02 0.72
CA GLY A 84 18.69 -1.40 0.79
C GLY A 84 18.62 0.09 0.41
N SER A 85 17.69 0.83 1.01
CA SER A 85 17.54 2.25 0.68
C SER A 85 18.79 3.03 1.13
N PRO A 86 19.43 3.83 0.25
CA PRO A 86 20.71 4.49 0.55
C PRO A 86 20.56 5.76 1.41
N ASP A 87 19.40 5.94 2.03
CA ASP A 87 18.83 7.26 2.29
C ASP A 87 18.30 7.42 3.72
N GLY A 88 18.72 6.54 4.64
CA GLY A 88 18.40 6.59 6.06
C GLY A 88 17.00 6.04 6.42
N THR A 89 16.23 5.56 5.43
CA THR A 89 14.91 4.94 5.65
C THR A 89 14.99 3.79 6.67
N LEU A 90 16.06 2.99 6.60
CA LEU A 90 16.29 1.90 7.55
C LEU A 90 16.38 2.38 9.00
N ASP A 91 17.16 3.43 9.26
CA ASP A 91 17.37 3.95 10.63
C ASP A 91 16.10 4.54 11.22
N VAL A 92 15.29 5.20 10.38
CA VAL A 92 14.00 5.73 10.82
C VAL A 92 13.01 4.61 11.08
N ALA A 93 12.94 3.60 10.20
CA ALA A 93 12.07 2.45 10.43
C ALA A 93 12.43 1.70 11.72
N LYS A 94 13.73 1.56 12.04
CA LYS A 94 14.20 1.03 13.33
C LYS A 94 13.73 1.88 14.51
N GLN A 95 13.80 3.21 14.41
CA GLN A 95 13.30 4.09 15.47
C GLN A 95 11.79 3.98 15.65
N LEU A 96 11.03 3.85 14.57
CA LEU A 96 9.58 3.67 14.63
C LEU A 96 9.21 2.32 15.25
N GLU A 97 9.90 1.24 14.89
CA GLU A 97 9.77 -0.08 15.53
C GLU A 97 10.04 0.01 17.05
N GLN A 98 11.07 0.74 17.47
CA GLN A 98 11.36 0.97 18.90
C GLN A 98 10.28 1.79 19.63
N ILE A 99 9.67 2.77 18.96
CA ILE A 99 8.66 3.66 19.56
C ILE A 99 7.31 2.94 19.70
N TYR A 100 6.88 2.25 18.65
CA TYR A 100 5.55 1.65 18.57
C TYR A 100 5.49 0.20 19.08
N GLY A 101 6.64 -0.49 19.15
CA GLY A 101 6.74 -1.90 19.49
C GLY A 101 6.79 -2.80 18.25
N SER A 102 7.52 -3.91 18.37
CA SER A 102 7.67 -4.91 17.30
C SER A 102 6.39 -5.68 16.99
N ASP A 103 5.37 -5.58 17.85
CA ASP A 103 4.01 -6.07 17.62
C ASP A 103 3.20 -5.15 16.69
N LYS A 104 3.64 -3.91 16.47
CA LYS A 104 2.94 -2.91 15.63
C LYS A 104 3.71 -2.50 14.40
N ILE A 105 5.02 -2.36 14.48
CA ILE A 105 5.86 -2.03 13.35
C ILE A 105 7.00 -3.03 13.30
N LEU A 106 7.11 -3.72 12.18
CA LEU A 106 8.08 -4.78 11.97
C LEU A 106 8.99 -4.43 10.81
N LEU A 107 10.27 -4.18 11.08
CA LEU A 107 11.23 -3.88 10.03
C LEU A 107 11.83 -5.18 9.45
N ARG A 108 11.80 -5.30 8.13
CA ARG A 108 12.28 -6.46 7.37
C ARG A 108 13.14 -6.02 6.19
N PRO A 109 14.42 -5.68 6.43
CA PRO A 109 15.32 -5.21 5.40
C PRO A 109 15.78 -6.36 4.50
N ARG A 110 16.14 -6.03 3.26
CA ARG A 110 16.69 -6.93 2.25
C ARG A 110 17.99 -6.34 1.71
N GLU A 111 18.94 -7.21 1.37
CA GLU A 111 20.29 -6.78 0.94
C GLU A 111 20.29 -5.92 -0.33
N LYS A 112 19.34 -6.15 -1.24
CA LYS A 112 19.25 -5.45 -2.52
C LYS A 112 17.82 -5.40 -3.04
N LYS A 113 17.62 -4.57 -4.06
CA LYS A 113 16.35 -4.45 -4.77
C LYS A 113 16.06 -5.69 -5.62
N LEU A 114 15.24 -6.59 -5.07
CA LEU A 114 14.83 -7.86 -5.73
C LEU A 114 13.48 -7.78 -6.47
N GLY A 115 12.87 -6.59 -6.53
CA GLY A 115 11.59 -6.36 -7.20
C GLY A 115 10.38 -6.32 -6.24
N LEU A 116 9.23 -5.92 -6.79
CA LEU A 116 8.00 -5.69 -6.04
C LEU A 116 7.32 -6.98 -5.56
N GLY A 117 7.15 -7.96 -6.46
CA GLY A 117 6.52 -9.23 -6.10
C GLY A 117 7.27 -9.94 -4.98
N THR A 118 8.60 -9.99 -5.04
CA THR A 118 9.44 -10.59 -3.99
C THR A 118 9.34 -9.83 -2.66
N ALA A 119 9.11 -8.51 -2.69
CA ALA A 119 8.89 -7.71 -1.49
C ALA A 119 7.56 -8.09 -0.81
N TYR A 120 6.51 -8.31 -1.62
CA TYR A 120 5.21 -8.74 -1.12
C TYR A 120 5.26 -10.14 -0.53
N ILE A 121 5.95 -11.09 -1.17
CA ILE A 121 6.18 -12.44 -0.59
C ILE A 121 6.89 -12.31 0.76
N HIS A 122 7.98 -11.55 0.79
CA HIS A 122 8.78 -11.37 2.01
C HIS A 122 7.96 -10.72 3.14
N GLY A 123 7.15 -9.71 2.84
CA GLY A 123 6.26 -9.08 3.82
C GLY A 123 5.17 -10.03 4.30
N MET A 124 4.54 -10.77 3.40
CA MET A 124 3.46 -11.71 3.71
C MET A 124 3.92 -12.90 4.56
N GLN A 125 5.16 -13.35 4.40
CA GLN A 125 5.76 -14.40 5.24
C GLN A 125 5.85 -13.98 6.72
N HIS A 126 5.95 -12.67 6.98
CA HIS A 126 6.03 -12.11 8.33
C HIS A 126 4.69 -11.59 8.84
N ALA A 127 3.67 -11.53 7.98
CA ALA A 127 2.33 -11.10 8.34
C ALA A 127 1.62 -12.16 9.18
N THR A 128 1.07 -11.76 10.31
CA THR A 128 0.25 -12.56 11.22
C THR A 128 -1.25 -12.33 11.02
N GLY A 129 -1.64 -11.19 10.45
CA GLY A 129 -3.03 -10.84 10.16
C GLY A 129 -3.68 -11.62 9.01
N ASN A 130 -5.01 -11.59 8.99
CA ASN A 130 -5.84 -12.33 8.02
C ASN A 130 -5.97 -11.59 6.68
N PHE A 131 -5.76 -10.27 6.70
CA PHE A 131 -5.84 -9.42 5.53
C PHE A 131 -4.52 -8.71 5.30
N ILE A 132 -4.16 -8.57 4.04
CA ILE A 132 -2.96 -7.91 3.57
C ILE A 132 -3.36 -6.64 2.83
N LEU A 133 -3.11 -5.48 3.41
CA LEU A 133 -3.26 -4.20 2.72
C LEU A 133 -1.90 -3.81 2.12
N ILE A 134 -1.88 -3.46 0.84
CA ILE A 134 -0.69 -3.00 0.12
C ILE A 134 -0.91 -1.54 -0.25
N MET A 135 0.07 -0.69 0.03
CA MET A 135 0.06 0.71 -0.41
C MET A 135 1.46 1.24 -0.67
N ASP A 136 1.56 2.26 -1.52
CA ASP A 136 2.83 2.96 -1.76
C ASP A 136 3.18 3.89 -0.58
N ALA A 137 4.46 3.95 -0.24
CA ALA A 137 4.97 4.71 0.89
C ALA A 137 5.22 6.21 0.61
N ASP A 138 4.73 6.75 -0.51
CA ASP A 138 5.03 8.11 -1.00
C ASP A 138 3.90 9.13 -0.82
N LEU A 139 2.88 8.79 -0.01
CA LEU A 139 1.64 9.54 0.21
C LEU A 139 0.76 9.75 -1.02
N SER A 140 1.10 9.19 -2.18
CA SER A 140 0.19 9.22 -3.34
C SER A 140 -1.13 8.49 -3.04
N HIS A 141 -1.05 7.47 -2.18
CA HIS A 141 -2.17 6.79 -1.56
C HIS A 141 -2.37 7.32 -0.14
N HIS A 142 -3.43 8.10 0.08
CA HIS A 142 -3.67 8.66 1.41
C HIS A 142 -4.21 7.56 2.36
N PRO A 143 -3.62 7.36 3.55
CA PRO A 143 -4.10 6.36 4.51
C PRO A 143 -5.54 6.55 5.00
N LYS A 144 -6.19 7.70 4.74
CA LYS A 144 -7.55 7.99 5.19
C LYS A 144 -8.58 7.03 4.60
N PHE A 145 -8.25 6.39 3.48
CA PHE A 145 -9.14 5.43 2.82
C PHE A 145 -9.06 4.03 3.43
N ILE A 146 -8.06 3.72 4.28
CA ILE A 146 -7.89 2.38 4.89
C ILE A 146 -9.18 1.88 5.58
N PRO A 147 -9.87 2.69 6.42
CA PRO A 147 -11.11 2.25 7.06
C PRO A 147 -12.20 1.87 6.05
N GLU A 148 -12.30 2.58 4.92
CA GLU A 148 -13.26 2.30 3.86
C GLU A 148 -12.98 0.98 3.12
N PHE A 149 -11.71 0.63 2.91
CA PHE A 149 -11.34 -0.69 2.36
C PHE A 149 -11.79 -1.81 3.28
N ILE A 150 -11.54 -1.65 4.59
CA ILE A 150 -11.90 -2.65 5.60
C ILE A 150 -13.41 -2.75 5.74
N ARG A 151 -14.13 -1.62 5.74
CA ARG A 151 -15.60 -1.58 5.73
C ARG A 151 -16.15 -2.31 4.52
N LYS A 152 -15.67 -1.97 3.31
CA LYS A 152 -16.11 -2.58 2.06
C LYS A 152 -15.86 -4.08 2.03
N GLN A 153 -14.69 -4.53 2.51
CA GLN A 153 -14.36 -5.95 2.62
C GLN A 153 -15.36 -6.67 3.52
N LYS A 154 -15.66 -6.12 4.70
CA LYS A 154 -16.63 -6.70 5.63
C LYS A 154 -18.04 -6.76 5.06
N GLU A 155 -18.48 -5.70 4.37
CA GLU A 155 -19.83 -5.60 3.80
C GLU A 155 -20.18 -6.72 2.83
N GLY A 156 -19.27 -7.03 1.90
CA GLY A 156 -19.52 -8.05 0.87
C GLY A 156 -18.67 -9.30 1.01
N ASN A 157 -17.93 -9.43 2.12
CA ASN A 157 -16.99 -10.52 2.36
C ASN A 157 -15.99 -10.74 1.20
N TYR A 158 -15.59 -9.66 0.53
CA TYR A 158 -14.79 -9.74 -0.70
C TYR A 158 -13.40 -10.33 -0.46
N ASP A 159 -12.87 -11.01 -1.49
CA ASP A 159 -11.51 -11.57 -1.51
C ASP A 159 -10.45 -10.49 -1.74
N LEU A 160 -10.82 -9.47 -2.50
CA LEU A 160 -10.00 -8.33 -2.86
C LEU A 160 -10.83 -7.04 -2.89
N VAL A 161 -10.31 -5.98 -2.26
CA VAL A 161 -10.82 -4.62 -2.41
C VAL A 161 -9.73 -3.76 -3.02
N SER A 162 -10.01 -3.16 -4.19
CA SER A 162 -9.08 -2.29 -4.90
C SER A 162 -9.48 -0.83 -4.82
N GLY A 163 -8.50 0.04 -4.64
CA GLY A 163 -8.69 1.47 -4.85
C GLY A 163 -8.93 1.74 -6.34
N THR A 164 -9.87 2.62 -6.65
CA THR A 164 -10.09 3.10 -8.02
C THR A 164 -10.05 4.61 -8.11
N ARG A 165 -9.35 5.10 -9.14
CA ARG A 165 -9.31 6.52 -9.52
C ARG A 165 -10.38 6.90 -10.55
N TYR A 166 -11.13 5.93 -11.08
CA TYR A 166 -11.98 6.12 -12.26
C TYR A 166 -13.47 5.86 -12.04
N ARG A 167 -13.88 5.57 -10.80
CA ARG A 167 -15.29 5.31 -10.44
C ARG A 167 -15.71 6.12 -9.22
N GLY A 168 -16.99 6.48 -9.16
CA GLY A 168 -17.55 7.26 -8.06
C GLY A 168 -16.91 8.65 -7.97
N ASP A 169 -16.55 9.03 -6.76
CA ASP A 169 -15.80 10.25 -6.41
C ASP A 169 -14.26 10.08 -6.48
N GLY A 170 -13.79 8.99 -7.10
CA GLY A 170 -12.38 8.73 -7.32
C GLY A 170 -11.76 9.74 -8.30
N GLY A 171 -10.45 9.99 -8.16
CA GLY A 171 -9.80 10.97 -9.03
C GLY A 171 -8.28 11.04 -8.91
N VAL A 172 -7.67 11.75 -9.88
CA VAL A 172 -6.24 12.05 -9.91
C VAL A 172 -5.99 13.55 -9.85
N TYR A 173 -5.10 13.99 -8.98
CA TYR A 173 -4.71 15.38 -8.79
C TYR A 173 -3.21 15.57 -9.07
N GLY A 174 -2.85 16.68 -9.72
CA GLY A 174 -1.47 16.98 -10.10
C GLY A 174 -0.97 16.30 -11.38
N TRP A 175 -1.80 15.52 -12.07
CA TRP A 175 -1.44 14.91 -13.36
C TRP A 175 -1.69 15.86 -14.53
N ASP A 176 -0.74 15.95 -15.46
CA ASP A 176 -0.96 16.58 -16.76
C ASP A 176 -1.99 15.81 -17.60
N LEU A 177 -2.53 16.47 -18.63
CA LEU A 177 -3.55 15.88 -19.48
C LEU A 177 -3.03 14.65 -20.24
N ARG A 178 -1.77 14.66 -20.65
CA ARG A 178 -1.13 13.56 -21.39
C ARG A 178 -1.09 12.28 -20.55
N ARG A 179 -0.68 12.36 -19.29
CA ARG A 179 -0.61 11.24 -18.34
C ARG A 179 -2.01 10.72 -18.01
N LYS A 180 -3.00 11.61 -17.87
CA LYS A 180 -4.41 11.22 -17.72
C LYS A 180 -4.90 10.42 -18.93
N LEU A 181 -4.62 10.89 -20.14
CA LEU A 181 -5.00 10.20 -21.38
C LEU A 181 -4.31 8.85 -21.54
N ILE A 182 -2.99 8.77 -21.33
CA ILE A 182 -2.24 7.51 -21.40
C ILE A 182 -2.80 6.50 -20.41
N SER A 183 -3.06 6.92 -19.17
CA SER A 183 -3.56 6.02 -18.13
C SER A 183 -5.01 5.56 -18.38
N ARG A 184 -5.88 6.45 -18.86
CA ARG A 184 -7.25 6.07 -19.27
C ARG A 184 -7.23 5.16 -20.49
N GLY A 185 -6.39 5.44 -21.49
CA GLY A 185 -6.21 4.61 -22.67
C GLY A 185 -5.71 3.21 -22.31
N ALA A 186 -4.68 3.10 -21.47
CA ALA A 186 -4.19 1.82 -20.98
C ALA A 186 -5.28 1.01 -20.28
N ASN A 187 -6.03 1.63 -19.35
CA ASN A 187 -7.16 0.95 -18.70
C ASN A 187 -8.23 0.53 -19.71
N PHE A 188 -8.59 1.39 -20.67
CA PHE A 188 -9.60 1.07 -21.69
C PHE A 188 -9.22 -0.15 -22.53
N VAL A 189 -8.00 -0.19 -23.07
CA VAL A 189 -7.53 -1.33 -23.87
C VAL A 189 -7.54 -2.61 -23.02
N THR A 190 -7.11 -2.54 -21.76
CA THR A 190 -7.17 -3.68 -20.84
C THR A 190 -8.60 -4.11 -20.52
N GLN A 191 -9.56 -3.18 -20.36
CA GLN A 191 -10.98 -3.51 -20.19
C GLN A 191 -11.51 -4.31 -21.38
N VAL A 192 -11.21 -3.85 -22.60
CA VAL A 192 -11.74 -4.44 -23.82
C VAL A 192 -11.17 -5.84 -24.03
N LEU A 193 -9.86 -6.01 -23.84
CA LEU A 193 -9.17 -7.27 -24.12
C LEU A 193 -9.34 -8.31 -23.01
N LEU A 194 -9.21 -7.92 -21.74
CA LEU A 194 -9.18 -8.89 -20.62
C LEU A 194 -10.50 -8.95 -19.84
N ARG A 195 -11.42 -7.99 -20.05
CA ARG A 195 -12.72 -7.88 -19.37
C ARG A 195 -12.67 -8.17 -17.86
N PRO A 196 -11.76 -7.53 -17.11
CA PRO A 196 -11.52 -7.86 -15.70
C PRO A 196 -12.63 -7.36 -14.77
N GLY A 197 -13.64 -6.63 -15.25
CA GLY A 197 -14.77 -6.17 -14.42
C GLY A 197 -14.37 -5.27 -13.24
N VAL A 198 -13.22 -4.58 -13.33
CA VAL A 198 -12.69 -3.64 -12.32
C VAL A 198 -12.23 -2.41 -13.08
N SER A 199 -12.57 -1.20 -12.62
CA SER A 199 -12.34 0.05 -13.35
C SER A 199 -10.87 0.52 -13.38
N ASP A 200 -10.05 0.11 -12.40
CA ASP A 200 -8.65 0.51 -12.29
C ASP A 200 -7.71 -0.69 -12.09
N LEU A 201 -6.94 -1.03 -13.13
CA LEU A 201 -5.99 -2.16 -13.08
C LEU A 201 -4.57 -1.75 -12.68
N THR A 202 -4.29 -0.45 -12.64
CA THR A 202 -2.93 0.05 -12.47
C THR A 202 -2.66 0.61 -11.07
N GLY A 203 -3.71 0.79 -10.25
CA GLY A 203 -3.57 1.17 -8.84
C GLY A 203 -2.99 0.04 -7.99
N SER A 204 -2.07 0.37 -7.08
CA SER A 204 -1.44 -0.59 -6.15
C SER A 204 -2.08 -0.61 -4.75
N PHE A 205 -2.96 0.34 -4.43
CA PHE A 205 -3.64 0.39 -3.14
C PHE A 205 -4.76 -0.64 -3.05
N ARG A 206 -4.49 -1.77 -2.40
CA ARG A 206 -5.35 -2.95 -2.43
C ARG A 206 -5.32 -3.72 -1.12
N LEU A 207 -6.49 -4.16 -0.68
CA LEU A 207 -6.69 -5.06 0.45
C LEU A 207 -7.00 -6.46 -0.09
N TYR A 208 -6.20 -7.45 0.30
CA TYR A 208 -6.40 -8.85 -0.04
C TYR A 208 -6.71 -9.66 1.22
N ARG A 209 -7.44 -10.75 1.09
CA ARG A 209 -7.24 -11.88 2.01
C ARG A 209 -5.82 -12.42 1.85
N LYS A 210 -5.19 -12.83 2.94
CA LYS A 210 -3.81 -13.31 2.93
C LYS A 210 -3.60 -14.49 1.98
N GLU A 211 -4.47 -15.49 2.06
CA GLU A 211 -4.45 -16.68 1.21
C GLU A 211 -4.70 -16.38 -0.27
N VAL A 212 -5.49 -15.33 -0.58
CA VAL A 212 -5.75 -14.89 -1.95
C VAL A 212 -4.51 -14.23 -2.53
N LEU A 213 -3.89 -13.30 -1.79
CA LEU A 213 -2.63 -12.69 -2.23
C LEU A 213 -1.56 -13.74 -2.47
N GLN A 214 -1.44 -14.72 -1.56
CA GLN A 214 -0.46 -15.80 -1.71
C GLN A 214 -0.63 -16.56 -3.02
N LYS A 215 -1.83 -17.07 -3.28
CA LYS A 215 -2.14 -17.81 -4.52
C LYS A 215 -1.90 -16.98 -5.78
N LEU A 216 -2.21 -15.70 -5.74
CA LEU A 216 -2.00 -14.80 -6.88
C LEU A 216 -0.52 -14.54 -7.14
N VAL A 217 0.27 -14.32 -6.10
CA VAL A 217 1.71 -14.07 -6.24
C VAL A 217 2.45 -15.33 -6.71
N GLU A 218 2.07 -16.52 -6.24
CA GLU A 218 2.63 -17.80 -6.72
C GLU A 218 2.42 -18.03 -8.23
N ARG A 219 1.32 -17.50 -8.80
CA ARG A 219 1.00 -17.60 -10.23
C ARG A 219 1.50 -16.42 -11.06
N CYS A 220 2.00 -15.37 -10.42
CA CYS A 220 2.39 -14.14 -11.10
C CYS A 220 3.80 -14.27 -11.68
N VAL A 221 3.92 -14.04 -12.98
CA VAL A 221 5.22 -14.04 -13.68
C VAL A 221 5.73 -12.64 -13.98
N SER A 222 4.84 -11.64 -13.96
CA SER A 222 5.15 -10.27 -14.33
C SER A 222 5.93 -9.51 -13.26
N LYS A 223 6.73 -8.55 -13.73
CA LYS A 223 7.48 -7.59 -12.90
C LYS A 223 7.07 -6.16 -13.26
N GLY A 224 7.38 -5.21 -12.37
CA GLY A 224 7.11 -3.78 -12.62
C GLY A 224 5.62 -3.45 -12.63
N TYR A 225 5.19 -2.51 -13.50
CA TYR A 225 3.80 -2.07 -13.58
C TYR A 225 2.83 -3.17 -14.02
N VAL A 226 3.27 -4.10 -14.86
CA VAL A 226 2.46 -5.22 -15.36
C VAL A 226 1.98 -6.10 -14.21
N PHE A 227 2.77 -6.22 -13.14
CA PHE A 227 2.41 -6.96 -11.94
C PHE A 227 1.03 -6.53 -11.41
N GLN A 228 0.75 -5.23 -11.30
CA GLN A 228 -0.52 -4.76 -10.73
C GLN A 228 -1.73 -5.17 -11.59
N MET A 229 -1.58 -5.13 -12.91
CA MET A 229 -2.61 -5.59 -13.84
C MET A 229 -2.80 -7.12 -13.74
N GLU A 230 -1.70 -7.89 -13.78
CA GLU A 230 -1.74 -9.35 -13.71
C GLU A 230 -2.46 -9.83 -12.45
N MET A 231 -2.23 -9.21 -11.29
CA MET A 231 -2.90 -9.61 -10.05
C MET A 231 -4.43 -9.53 -10.13
N ILE A 232 -5.00 -8.48 -10.77
CA ILE A 232 -6.46 -8.36 -10.94
C ILE A 232 -6.99 -9.39 -11.94
N VAL A 233 -6.27 -9.55 -13.05
CA VAL A 233 -6.67 -10.47 -14.13
C VAL A 233 -6.67 -11.91 -13.61
N ARG A 234 -5.60 -12.33 -12.95
CA ARG A 234 -5.49 -13.65 -12.29
C ARG A 234 -6.53 -13.82 -11.20
N ALA A 235 -6.85 -12.77 -10.43
CA ALA A 235 -7.91 -12.84 -9.44
C ALA A 235 -9.27 -13.16 -10.07
N ARG A 236 -9.58 -12.53 -11.21
CA ARG A 236 -10.81 -12.82 -11.96
C ARG A 236 -10.81 -14.22 -12.58
N GLN A 237 -9.72 -14.66 -13.18
CA GLN A 237 -9.60 -16.03 -13.72
C GLN A 237 -9.81 -17.10 -12.65
N LEU A 238 -9.41 -16.81 -11.41
CA LEU A 238 -9.62 -17.68 -10.25
C LEU A 238 -11.00 -17.51 -9.60
N ASN A 239 -11.90 -16.74 -10.21
CA ASN A 239 -13.25 -16.44 -9.73
C ASN A 239 -13.29 -15.76 -8.35
N TYR A 240 -12.23 -15.04 -7.97
CA TYR A 240 -12.26 -14.24 -6.75
C TYR A 240 -13.18 -13.02 -6.88
N THR A 241 -13.82 -12.70 -5.77
CA THR A 241 -14.71 -11.55 -5.65
C THR A 241 -13.90 -10.26 -5.45
N ILE A 242 -14.14 -9.26 -6.31
CA ILE A 242 -13.41 -7.99 -6.29
C ILE A 242 -14.39 -6.83 -6.10
N ALA A 243 -14.14 -6.01 -5.09
CA ALA A 243 -14.82 -4.74 -4.87
C ALA A 243 -13.90 -3.54 -5.12
N GLU A 244 -14.51 -2.38 -5.30
CA GLU A 244 -13.79 -1.12 -5.53
C GLU A 244 -14.15 -0.08 -4.47
N VAL A 245 -13.13 0.64 -3.99
CA VAL A 245 -13.27 1.84 -3.17
C VAL A 245 -12.75 3.04 -3.96
N PRO A 246 -13.58 4.05 -4.23
CA PRO A 246 -13.09 5.29 -4.83
C PRO A 246 -12.00 5.92 -3.98
N ILE A 247 -10.87 6.27 -4.60
CA ILE A 247 -9.76 6.93 -3.94
C ILE A 247 -9.31 8.16 -4.71
N THR A 248 -8.77 9.11 -3.95
CA THR A 248 -8.03 10.24 -4.49
C THR A 248 -6.55 9.88 -4.56
N PHE A 249 -5.98 9.96 -5.75
CA PHE A 249 -4.55 9.81 -5.98
C PHE A 249 -3.92 11.17 -6.25
N VAL A 250 -3.00 11.57 -5.39
CA VAL A 250 -2.24 12.81 -5.55
C VAL A 250 -0.88 12.45 -6.12
N ASP A 251 -0.36 13.24 -7.06
CA ASP A 251 1.00 12.99 -7.53
C ASP A 251 1.99 13.07 -6.37
N ARG A 252 3.01 12.21 -6.40
CA ARG A 252 3.97 12.06 -5.32
C ARG A 252 4.54 13.43 -4.94
N MET A 253 4.65 13.70 -3.64
CA MET A 253 5.29 14.92 -3.15
C MET A 253 6.81 14.92 -3.46
N TYR A 254 7.41 13.74 -3.68
CA TYR A 254 8.84 13.57 -3.89
C TYR A 254 9.16 12.50 -4.96
N GLY A 255 10.09 12.82 -5.86
CA GLY A 255 10.61 11.92 -6.90
C GLY A 255 10.10 12.19 -8.31
N VAL A 256 10.86 11.78 -9.34
CA VAL A 256 10.50 11.96 -10.76
C VAL A 256 9.68 10.76 -11.24
N SER A 257 8.63 11.02 -12.03
CA SER A 257 7.83 9.95 -12.65
C SER A 257 8.68 9.10 -13.60
N LYS A 258 8.64 7.78 -13.41
CA LYS A 258 9.39 6.80 -14.22
C LYS A 258 8.66 6.31 -15.48
N LEU A 259 7.47 6.86 -15.77
CA LEU A 259 6.66 6.52 -16.94
C LEU A 259 7.35 6.94 -18.24
N GLY A 260 8.23 6.07 -18.75
CA GLY A 260 8.90 6.18 -20.04
C GLY A 260 8.31 5.21 -21.07
N GLY A 261 8.72 5.33 -22.34
CA GLY A 261 8.22 4.48 -23.45
C GLY A 261 8.42 2.97 -23.21
N ASN A 262 9.52 2.60 -22.54
CA ASN A 262 9.79 1.19 -22.19
C ASN A 262 8.74 0.59 -21.25
N GLU A 263 8.12 1.39 -20.38
CA GLU A 263 7.04 0.93 -19.50
C GLU A 263 5.76 0.67 -20.29
N ILE A 264 5.47 1.50 -21.29
CA ILE A 264 4.32 1.30 -22.20
C ILE A 264 4.49 0.01 -23.01
N VAL A 265 5.67 -0.23 -23.59
CA VAL A 265 5.94 -1.46 -24.35
C VAL A 265 5.84 -2.69 -23.42
N SER A 266 6.38 -2.61 -22.21
CA SER A 266 6.26 -3.68 -21.22
C SER A 266 4.81 -3.96 -20.84
N PHE A 267 4.00 -2.90 -20.68
CA PHE A 267 2.58 -2.99 -20.41
C PHE A 267 1.84 -3.71 -21.54
N LEU A 268 2.07 -3.33 -22.79
CA LEU A 268 1.44 -3.96 -23.96
C LEU A 268 1.84 -5.44 -24.11
N LYS A 269 3.13 -5.76 -23.93
CA LYS A 269 3.60 -7.17 -23.93
C LYS A 269 2.93 -7.99 -22.83
N GLY A 270 2.84 -7.43 -21.62
CA GLY A 270 2.14 -8.06 -20.50
C GLY A 270 0.66 -8.27 -20.78
N LEU A 271 0.01 -7.29 -21.40
CA LEU A 271 -1.39 -7.37 -21.80
C LEU A 271 -1.63 -8.50 -22.82
N LEU A 272 -0.79 -8.59 -23.85
CA LEU A 272 -0.88 -9.66 -24.85
C LEU A 272 -0.60 -11.04 -24.25
N TYR A 273 0.39 -11.14 -23.35
CA TYR A 273 0.68 -12.37 -22.63
C TYR A 273 -0.51 -12.82 -21.77
N LEU A 274 -1.13 -11.90 -21.03
CA LEU A 274 -2.31 -12.21 -20.23
C LEU A 274 -3.48 -12.60 -21.13
N PHE A 275 -3.70 -11.89 -22.24
CA PHE A 275 -4.74 -12.25 -23.21
C PHE A 275 -4.56 -13.66 -23.77
N ALA A 276 -3.31 -14.08 -24.07
CA ALA A 276 -3.01 -15.42 -24.57
C ALA A 276 -3.04 -16.51 -23.49
N THR A 277 -3.03 -16.14 -22.20
CA THR A 277 -3.03 -17.08 -21.05
C THR A 277 -4.26 -16.93 -20.17
N THR A 278 -5.29 -16.24 -20.67
CA THR A 278 -6.65 -16.16 -20.13
C THR A 278 -7.54 -17.04 -20.98
#